data_AF-A0A8J5XI76-F1
#
_entry.id   AF-A0A8J5XI76-F1
#
_cell.length_a   1.000
_cell.length_b   1.000
_cell.length_c   1.000
_cell.angle_alpha   90.00
_cell.angle_beta   90.00
_cell.angle_gamma   90.00
#
_symmetry.space_group_name_H-M   'P 1'
#
loop_
_entity.id
_entity.type
_entity.pdbx_description
1 polymer ?
#
loop_
_entity_poly.entity_id
_entity_poly.type
_entity_poly.pdbx_seq_one_letter_code
_entity_poly.pdbx_strand_id
1 'polypeptide(L)'
;MEDVLEFRLPITHVPTQAPELPADRASLSCPLDRDNRGYVLLQKMGWVAGRGLGKAGDGLVEPIPVTQHDGLGLGKAAEYDRAAEEATEQRRALTTEILLREEDDDAAREARAARNASEVRIQAALKEAHAEFYCDTCRKQYRDAMELSNHLSSYDHHHTKRFKEMREGEASRKRAEREAKEARRALKDERAASLQPLPLPPAAGTDAACAPCCAQPSAPGAATPPATAAPVPPRLDGPPLKFSVSMGGKKSGAPSKSRPVACAFGPPPS
;
A
#
# COMPACT_ATOMS: atom_id res chain seq x y z
N MET A 1 -59.99 71.12 8.58
CA MET A 1 -58.53 70.90 8.53
C MET A 1 -58.40 69.40 8.40
N GLU A 2 -58.36 68.90 7.17
CA GLU A 2 -58.36 67.47 6.89
C GLU A 2 -56.91 67.04 6.68
N ASP A 3 -56.45 66.16 7.57
CA ASP A 3 -55.09 65.66 7.62
C ASP A 3 -54.78 64.83 6.37
N VAL A 4 -53.83 65.32 5.57
CA VAL A 4 -53.23 64.59 4.45
C VAL A 4 -52.41 63.45 5.05
N LEU A 5 -52.98 62.25 5.07
CA LEU A 5 -52.29 61.04 5.50
C LEU A 5 -51.07 60.80 4.59
N GLU A 6 -49.87 60.94 5.16
CA GLU A 6 -48.58 60.67 4.53
C GLU A 6 -48.50 59.18 4.17
N PHE A 7 -48.73 58.85 2.89
CA PHE A 7 -48.64 57.48 2.40
C PHE A 7 -47.18 57.02 2.40
N ARG A 8 -46.82 56.19 3.39
CA ARG A 8 -45.48 55.65 3.56
C ARG A 8 -45.54 54.12 3.60
N LEU A 9 -44.85 53.47 2.66
CA LEU A 9 -44.83 52.02 2.58
C LEU A 9 -44.01 51.41 3.75
N PRO A 10 -44.39 50.22 4.25
CA PRO A 10 -43.63 49.50 5.26
C PRO A 10 -42.22 49.16 4.77
N ILE A 11 -41.25 49.16 5.69
CA ILE A 11 -39.82 48.89 5.41
C ILE A 11 -39.60 47.50 4.77
N THR A 12 -40.55 46.58 4.95
CA THR A 12 -40.51 45.21 4.41
C THR A 12 -41.16 45.04 3.03
N HIS A 13 -41.65 46.11 2.41
CA HIS A 13 -42.28 46.05 1.09
C HIS A 13 -41.23 45.80 -0.01
N VAL A 14 -41.20 44.58 -0.54
CA VAL A 14 -40.42 44.24 -1.74
C VAL A 14 -41.36 44.31 -2.96
N PRO A 15 -41.11 45.20 -3.93
CA PRO A 15 -41.94 45.29 -5.12
C PRO A 15 -41.89 43.97 -5.91
N THR A 16 -43.05 43.36 -6.12
CA THR A 16 -43.20 42.06 -6.82
C THR A 16 -43.06 42.18 -8.34
N GLN A 17 -43.24 43.38 -8.88
CA GLN A 17 -43.08 43.67 -10.30
C GLN A 17 -41.91 44.64 -10.49
N ALA A 18 -41.01 44.30 -11.40
CA ALA A 18 -40.04 45.25 -11.90
C ALA A 18 -40.81 46.42 -12.53
N PRO A 19 -40.40 47.68 -12.32
CA PRO A 19 -40.98 48.77 -13.07
C PRO A 19 -40.80 48.47 -14.56
N GLU A 20 -41.91 48.48 -15.31
CA GLU A 20 -41.91 48.39 -16.77
C GLU A 20 -41.14 49.60 -17.31
N LEU A 21 -39.83 49.44 -17.46
CA LEU A 21 -38.97 50.46 -18.03
C LEU A 21 -39.32 50.58 -19.53
N PRO A 22 -39.42 51.80 -20.08
CA PRO A 22 -39.74 51.97 -21.50
C PRO A 22 -38.72 51.19 -22.36
N ALA A 23 -39.25 50.46 -23.34
CA ALA A 23 -38.48 49.57 -24.23
C ALA A 23 -37.39 50.29 -25.05
N ASP A 24 -37.39 51.62 -25.06
CA ASP A 24 -36.52 52.47 -25.87
C ASP A 24 -35.11 52.65 -25.28
N ARG A 25 -34.77 51.89 -24.23
CA ARG A 25 -33.44 51.92 -23.62
C ARG A 25 -32.48 51.07 -24.46
N ALA A 26 -31.57 51.74 -25.18
CA ALA A 26 -30.48 51.06 -25.88
C ALA A 26 -29.70 50.15 -24.93
N SER A 27 -29.50 48.91 -25.36
CA SER A 27 -28.66 47.91 -24.70
C SER A 27 -27.43 47.65 -25.59
N LEU A 28 -26.44 46.93 -25.08
CA LEU A 28 -25.23 46.58 -25.85
C LEU A 28 -25.56 45.84 -27.17
N SER A 29 -26.72 45.16 -27.22
CA SER A 29 -27.19 44.38 -28.37
C SER A 29 -28.32 45.02 -29.17
N CYS A 30 -28.90 46.14 -28.73
CA CYS A 30 -30.01 46.80 -29.42
C CYS A 30 -29.60 48.23 -29.83
N PRO A 31 -29.49 48.53 -31.13
CA PRO A 31 -29.13 49.88 -31.59
C PRO A 31 -30.22 50.89 -31.24
N LEU A 32 -29.81 52.15 -31.06
CA LEU A 32 -30.73 53.27 -30.87
C LEU A 32 -31.64 53.44 -32.09
N ASP A 33 -32.89 53.81 -31.84
CA ASP A 33 -33.87 54.07 -32.89
C ASP A 33 -33.56 55.36 -33.68
N ARG A 34 -34.05 55.45 -34.92
CA ARG A 34 -33.77 56.54 -35.86
C ARG A 34 -34.34 57.88 -35.44
N ASP A 35 -35.38 57.85 -34.61
CA ASP A 35 -36.06 59.03 -34.08
C ASP A 35 -35.26 59.71 -32.94
N ASN A 36 -34.19 59.05 -32.47
CA ASN A 36 -33.32 59.62 -31.46
C ASN A 36 -32.59 60.86 -32.00
N ARG A 37 -32.69 61.98 -31.28
CA ARG A 37 -32.04 63.26 -31.66
C ARG A 37 -30.53 63.10 -31.90
N GLY A 38 -29.86 62.24 -31.14
CA GLY A 38 -28.43 61.93 -31.32
C GLY A 38 -28.14 61.22 -32.64
N TYR A 39 -28.97 60.24 -33.02
CA TYR A 39 -28.88 59.54 -34.31
C TYR A 39 -29.01 60.53 -35.48
N VAL A 40 -30.03 61.40 -35.42
CA VAL A 40 -30.27 62.43 -36.44
C VAL A 40 -29.11 63.43 -36.54
N LEU A 41 -28.53 63.84 -35.40
CA LEU A 41 -27.39 64.77 -35.39
C LEU A 41 -26.13 64.13 -35.98
N LEU A 42 -25.84 62.87 -35.66
CA LEU A 42 -24.71 62.13 -36.24
C LEU A 42 -24.86 61.99 -37.75
N GLN A 43 -26.06 61.67 -38.23
CA GLN A 43 -26.34 61.57 -39.67
C GLN A 43 -26.12 62.91 -40.39
N LYS A 44 -26.49 64.04 -39.78
CA LYS A 44 -26.22 65.39 -40.31
C LYS A 44 -24.73 65.73 -40.39
N MET A 45 -23.93 65.17 -39.48
CA MET A 45 -22.47 65.33 -39.49
C MET A 45 -21.76 64.37 -40.48
N GLY A 46 -22.52 63.60 -41.27
CA GLY A 46 -21.98 62.68 -42.27
C GLY A 46 -21.65 61.29 -41.74
N TRP A 47 -22.07 60.95 -40.52
CA TRP A 47 -21.98 59.57 -40.03
C TRP A 47 -23.05 58.68 -40.68
N VAL A 48 -22.67 57.43 -41.01
CA VAL A 48 -23.55 56.45 -41.65
C VAL A 48 -23.77 55.29 -40.69
N ALA A 49 -25.02 54.88 -40.51
CA ALA A 49 -25.37 53.77 -39.62
C ALA A 49 -24.65 52.48 -40.04
N GLY A 50 -24.09 51.76 -39.07
CA GLY A 50 -23.31 50.54 -39.30
C GLY A 50 -21.85 50.78 -39.66
N ARG A 51 -21.40 52.04 -39.79
CA ARG A 51 -20.00 52.38 -40.02
C ARG A 51 -19.34 52.95 -38.76
N GLY A 52 -18.10 52.54 -38.53
CA GLY A 52 -17.27 53.07 -37.46
C GLY A 52 -17.02 54.56 -37.61
N LEU A 53 -16.81 55.25 -36.50
CA LEU A 53 -16.41 56.66 -36.52
C LEU A 53 -14.92 56.79 -36.87
N GLY A 54 -14.51 57.89 -37.53
CA GLY A 54 -13.11 58.15 -37.88
C GLY A 54 -12.92 58.49 -39.35
N LYS A 55 -11.75 59.01 -39.73
CA LYS A 55 -11.47 59.51 -41.09
C LYS A 55 -11.69 58.46 -42.17
N ALA A 56 -11.26 57.23 -41.93
CA ALA A 56 -11.49 56.08 -42.82
C ALA A 56 -12.62 55.15 -42.34
N GLY A 57 -13.34 55.53 -41.27
CA GLY A 57 -14.42 54.75 -40.69
C GLY A 57 -13.97 53.52 -39.90
N ASP A 58 -12.71 53.49 -39.46
CA ASP A 58 -12.07 52.34 -38.79
C ASP A 58 -12.44 52.21 -37.29
N GLY A 59 -13.30 53.09 -36.77
CA GLY A 59 -13.75 53.01 -35.39
C GLY A 59 -14.55 51.74 -35.12
N LEU A 60 -14.57 51.31 -33.85
CA LEU A 60 -15.38 50.19 -33.43
C LEU A 60 -16.87 50.50 -33.61
N VAL A 61 -17.58 49.64 -34.35
CA VAL A 61 -19.02 49.80 -34.65
C VAL A 61 -19.88 49.45 -33.45
N GLU A 62 -19.49 48.42 -32.70
CA GLU A 62 -20.22 47.92 -31.53
C GLU A 62 -19.59 48.44 -30.23
N PRO A 63 -20.38 48.73 -29.19
CA PRO A 63 -19.85 49.15 -27.91
C PRO A 63 -19.06 48.02 -27.24
N ILE A 64 -17.90 48.35 -26.63
CA ILE A 64 -17.11 47.37 -25.88
C ILE A 64 -17.88 46.95 -24.63
N PRO A 65 -18.18 45.64 -24.43
CA PRO A 65 -18.82 45.19 -23.21
C PRO A 65 -17.85 45.32 -22.04
N VAL A 66 -18.30 45.98 -20.97
CA VAL A 66 -17.55 46.07 -19.71
C VAL A 66 -18.12 45.04 -18.75
N THR A 67 -17.34 44.00 -18.46
CA THR A 67 -17.67 43.01 -17.43
C THR A 67 -17.12 43.48 -16.09
N GLN A 68 -17.99 43.99 -15.22
CA GLN A 68 -17.64 44.34 -13.85
C GLN A 68 -18.23 43.30 -12.90
N HIS A 69 -17.39 42.75 -12.03
CA HIS A 69 -17.82 41.87 -10.94
C HIS A 69 -17.64 42.61 -9.62
N ASP A 70 -18.73 43.10 -9.04
CA ASP A 70 -18.69 43.82 -7.77
C ASP A 70 -18.36 42.86 -6.62
N GLY A 71 -17.34 43.20 -5.82
CA GLY A 71 -16.94 42.43 -4.64
C GLY A 71 -16.09 41.19 -4.93
N LEU A 72 -15.80 40.86 -6.20
CA LEU A 72 -14.84 39.82 -6.55
C LEU A 72 -13.48 40.43 -6.84
N GLY A 73 -12.42 39.81 -6.32
CA GLY A 73 -11.04 40.18 -6.68
C GLY A 73 -10.76 39.94 -8.17
N LEU A 74 -9.79 40.69 -8.72
CA LEU A 74 -9.33 40.49 -10.09
C LEU A 74 -8.90 39.02 -10.31
N GLY A 75 -9.40 38.41 -11.38
CA GLY A 75 -9.12 37.01 -11.74
C GLY A 75 -10.02 35.96 -11.08
N LYS A 76 -10.79 36.30 -10.03
CA LYS A 76 -11.64 35.31 -9.34
C LYS A 76 -12.82 34.84 -10.21
N ALA A 77 -13.40 35.72 -11.01
CA ALA A 77 -14.45 35.36 -11.97
C ALA A 77 -13.98 34.27 -12.95
N ALA A 78 -12.80 34.44 -13.53
CA ALA A 78 -12.21 33.45 -14.43
C ALA A 78 -11.92 32.10 -13.75
N GLU A 79 -11.60 32.10 -12.45
CA GLU A 79 -11.45 30.86 -11.68
C GLU A 79 -12.80 30.15 -11.48
N TYR A 80 -13.88 30.90 -11.21
CA TYR A 80 -15.22 30.34 -11.12
C TYR A 80 -15.70 29.75 -12.44
N ASP A 81 -15.44 30.44 -13.56
CA ASP A 81 -15.81 29.96 -14.89
C ASP A 81 -15.12 28.62 -15.20
N ARG A 82 -13.80 28.53 -14.93
CA ARG A 82 -13.05 27.27 -15.09
C ARG A 82 -13.57 26.16 -14.18
N ALA A 83 -13.89 26.47 -12.93
CA ALA A 83 -14.46 25.47 -12.02
C ALA A 83 -15.85 24.99 -12.48
N ALA A 84 -16.65 25.90 -13.07
CA ALA A 84 -17.93 25.54 -13.66
C ALA A 84 -17.75 24.68 -14.91
N GLU A 85 -16.76 24.98 -15.76
CA GLU A 85 -16.35 24.15 -16.89
C GLU A 85 -15.90 22.76 -16.41
N GLU A 86 -14.93 22.65 -15.51
CA GLU A 86 -14.45 21.36 -14.95
C GLU A 86 -15.58 20.53 -14.31
N ALA A 87 -16.52 21.18 -13.65
CA ALA A 87 -17.69 20.53 -13.06
C ALA A 87 -18.70 20.05 -14.10
N THR A 88 -18.75 20.66 -15.29
CA THR A 88 -19.67 20.33 -16.39
C THR A 88 -19.02 19.47 -17.47
N GLU A 89 -17.70 19.45 -17.56
CA GLU A 89 -16.90 18.63 -18.48
C GLU A 89 -17.14 17.14 -18.25
N GLN A 90 -17.36 16.73 -16.99
CA GLN A 90 -17.65 15.35 -16.67
C GLN A 90 -19.15 15.10 -16.74
N ARG A 91 -19.59 14.49 -17.86
CA ARG A 91 -20.87 13.76 -17.87
C ARG A 91 -20.84 12.80 -16.68
N ARG A 92 -21.89 12.82 -15.85
CA ARG A 92 -22.04 11.84 -14.76
C ARG A 92 -21.84 10.44 -15.34
N ALA A 93 -20.74 9.80 -14.97
CA ALA A 93 -20.37 8.49 -15.49
C ALA A 93 -21.52 7.53 -15.22
N LEU A 94 -21.83 6.69 -16.22
CA LEU A 94 -22.80 5.64 -16.02
C LEU A 94 -22.22 4.63 -15.02
N THR A 95 -23.09 3.96 -14.26
CA THR A 95 -22.67 2.95 -13.28
C THR A 95 -21.79 1.86 -13.90
N THR A 96 -22.02 1.51 -15.17
CA THR A 96 -21.20 0.58 -15.94
C THR A 96 -19.77 1.07 -16.18
N GLU A 97 -19.57 2.37 -16.43
CA GLU A 97 -18.23 2.94 -16.65
C GLU A 97 -17.43 3.01 -15.35
N ILE A 98 -18.12 3.27 -14.23
CA ILE A 98 -17.52 3.26 -12.89
C ILE A 98 -17.03 1.86 -12.55
N LEU A 99 -17.87 0.84 -12.73
CA LEU A 99 -17.51 -0.56 -12.47
C LEU A 99 -16.30 -1.01 -13.30
N LEU A 100 -16.26 -0.69 -14.59
CA LEU A 100 -15.11 -1.04 -15.46
C LEU A 100 -13.81 -0.37 -14.99
N ARG A 101 -13.86 0.91 -14.60
CA ARG A 101 -12.69 1.63 -14.07
C ARG A 101 -12.21 1.04 -12.75
N GLU A 102 -13.13 0.66 -11.87
CA GLU A 102 -12.81 0.00 -10.61
C GLU A 102 -12.17 -1.38 -10.84
N GLU A 103 -12.68 -2.17 -11.79
CA GLU A 103 -12.09 -3.45 -12.19
C GLU A 103 -10.66 -3.30 -12.74
N ASP A 104 -10.41 -2.26 -13.56
CA ASP A 104 -9.05 -1.94 -14.05
C ASP A 104 -8.11 -1.52 -12.89
N ASP A 105 -8.62 -0.75 -11.93
CA ASP A 105 -7.88 -0.32 -10.74
C ASP A 105 -7.61 -1.49 -9.76
N ASP A 106 -8.54 -2.44 -9.64
CA ASP A 106 -8.37 -3.70 -8.91
C ASP A 106 -7.34 -4.60 -9.59
N ALA A 107 -7.45 -4.80 -10.91
CA ALA A 107 -6.49 -5.56 -11.70
C ALA A 107 -5.06 -4.96 -11.60
N ALA A 108 -4.94 -3.63 -11.60
CA ALA A 108 -3.66 -2.96 -11.41
C ALA A 108 -3.07 -3.18 -10.00
N ARG A 109 -3.92 -3.22 -8.96
CA ARG A 109 -3.51 -3.53 -7.58
C ARG A 109 -3.07 -4.99 -7.45
N GLU A 110 -3.82 -5.93 -8.02
CA GLU A 110 -3.48 -7.35 -8.05
C GLU A 110 -2.18 -7.60 -8.82
N ALA A 111 -1.97 -6.96 -9.97
CA ALA A 111 -0.74 -7.08 -10.74
C ALA A 111 0.50 -6.54 -9.98
N ARG A 112 0.33 -5.52 -9.14
CA ARG A 112 1.40 -5.04 -8.23
C ARG A 112 1.63 -6.04 -7.09
N ALA A 113 0.55 -6.55 -6.48
CA ALA A 113 0.64 -7.55 -5.42
C ALA A 113 1.30 -8.85 -5.91
N ALA A 114 1.00 -9.32 -7.12
CA ALA A 114 1.59 -10.50 -7.73
C ALA A 114 3.09 -10.34 -8.01
N ARG A 115 3.53 -9.15 -8.45
CA ARG A 115 4.95 -8.82 -8.61
C ARG A 115 5.67 -8.82 -7.26
N ASN A 116 5.14 -8.10 -6.27
CA ASN A 116 5.72 -8.08 -4.93
C ASN A 116 5.77 -9.49 -4.30
N ALA A 117 4.72 -10.30 -4.48
CA ALA A 117 4.69 -11.68 -3.99
C ALA A 117 5.77 -12.54 -4.67
N SER A 118 6.00 -12.34 -5.96
CA SER A 118 7.06 -13.02 -6.72
C SER A 118 8.45 -12.60 -6.23
N GLU A 119 8.67 -11.30 -6.01
CA GLU A 119 9.92 -10.77 -5.43
C GLU A 119 10.17 -11.32 -4.03
N VAL A 120 9.15 -11.43 -3.18
CA VAL A 120 9.27 -12.02 -1.83
C VAL A 120 9.67 -13.50 -1.91
N ARG A 121 9.08 -14.27 -2.83
CA ARG A 121 9.45 -15.69 -3.04
C ARG A 121 10.89 -15.82 -3.53
N ILE A 122 11.32 -14.99 -4.47
CA ILE A 122 12.70 -14.97 -4.97
C ILE A 122 13.67 -14.61 -3.84
N GLN A 123 13.37 -13.60 -3.03
CA GLN A 123 14.20 -13.24 -1.88
C GLN A 123 14.28 -14.35 -0.82
N ALA A 124 13.19 -15.08 -0.59
CA ALA A 124 13.19 -16.23 0.32
C ALA A 124 14.11 -17.34 -0.20
N ALA A 125 14.02 -17.68 -1.50
CA ALA A 125 14.89 -18.66 -2.13
C ALA A 125 16.37 -18.24 -2.12
N LEU A 126 16.67 -16.95 -2.35
CA LEU A 126 18.04 -16.44 -2.25
C LEU A 126 18.59 -16.51 -0.82
N LYS A 127 17.75 -16.23 0.19
CA LYS A 127 18.15 -16.37 1.60
C LYS A 127 18.39 -17.83 1.99
N GLU A 128 17.56 -18.75 1.49
CA GLU A 128 17.73 -20.18 1.69
C GLU A 128 19.02 -20.69 1.04
N ALA A 129 19.29 -20.31 -0.22
CA ALA A 129 20.56 -20.63 -0.88
C ALA A 129 21.77 -20.03 -0.14
N HIS A 130 21.67 -18.82 0.40
CA HIS A 130 22.74 -18.21 1.18
C HIS A 130 22.90 -18.85 2.58
N ALA A 131 21.89 -19.55 3.10
CA ALA A 131 22.00 -20.25 4.38
C ALA A 131 22.93 -21.46 4.29
N GLU A 132 23.10 -22.06 3.11
CA GLU A 132 24.07 -23.13 2.86
C GLU A 132 25.52 -22.66 3.03
N PHE A 133 25.78 -21.37 2.83
CA PHE A 133 27.11 -20.76 2.94
C PHE A 133 27.48 -20.30 4.36
N TYR A 134 26.88 -20.89 5.39
CA TYR A 134 27.16 -20.57 6.79
C TYR A 134 28.05 -21.60 7.48
N CYS A 135 28.98 -21.11 8.32
CA CYS A 135 29.74 -21.96 9.23
C CYS A 135 29.27 -21.77 10.68
N ASP A 136 28.61 -22.80 11.26
CA ASP A 136 28.09 -22.79 12.63
C ASP A 136 29.16 -22.72 13.73
N THR A 137 30.34 -23.28 13.46
CA THR A 137 31.45 -23.33 14.43
C THR A 137 32.08 -21.96 14.61
N CYS A 138 32.24 -21.21 13.51
CA CYS A 138 32.90 -19.91 13.52
C CYS A 138 31.92 -18.73 13.44
N ARG A 139 30.62 -19.00 13.25
CA ARG A 139 29.54 -18.03 13.07
C ARG A 139 29.83 -17.00 11.97
N LYS A 140 30.32 -17.46 10.82
CA LYS A 140 30.69 -16.62 9.67
C LYS A 140 29.84 -17.01 8.46
N GLN A 141 29.31 -16.00 7.75
CA GLN A 141 28.62 -16.16 6.48
C GLN A 141 29.59 -15.93 5.32
N TYR A 142 29.54 -16.80 4.33
CA TYR A 142 30.34 -16.76 3.11
C TYR A 142 29.45 -16.44 1.91
N ARG A 143 30.02 -15.85 0.85
CA ARG A 143 29.25 -15.41 -0.31
C ARG A 143 29.14 -16.46 -1.40
N ASP A 144 30.10 -17.37 -1.44
CA ASP A 144 30.22 -18.40 -2.46
C ASP A 144 30.67 -19.74 -1.84
N ALA A 145 30.35 -20.83 -2.52
CA ALA A 145 30.68 -22.19 -2.12
C ALA A 145 32.19 -22.39 -1.92
N MET A 146 33.01 -21.77 -2.79
CA MET A 146 34.47 -21.88 -2.72
C MET A 146 35.06 -21.18 -1.51
N GLU A 147 34.50 -20.04 -1.09
CA GLU A 147 34.95 -19.34 0.11
C GLU A 147 34.67 -20.18 1.37
N LEU A 148 33.47 -20.78 1.44
CA LEU A 148 33.10 -21.68 2.52
C LEU A 148 34.04 -22.90 2.55
N SER A 149 34.27 -23.57 1.41
CA SER A 149 35.14 -24.76 1.37
C SER A 149 36.57 -24.43 1.80
N ASN A 150 37.10 -23.27 1.40
CA ASN A 150 38.43 -22.83 1.81
C ASN A 150 38.49 -22.57 3.32
N HIS A 151 37.46 -21.94 3.89
CA HIS A 151 37.37 -21.77 5.34
C HIS A 151 37.30 -23.12 6.08
N LEU A 152 36.47 -24.06 5.61
CA LEU A 152 36.36 -25.39 6.22
C LEU A 152 37.69 -26.15 6.21
N SER A 153 38.54 -25.92 5.20
CA SER A 153 39.88 -26.50 5.11
C SER A 153 40.95 -25.76 5.93
N SER A 154 40.64 -24.56 6.47
CA SER A 154 41.61 -23.75 7.18
C SER A 154 41.95 -24.33 8.56
N TYR A 155 43.22 -24.21 8.95
CA TYR A 155 43.73 -24.72 10.23
C TYR A 155 42.94 -24.17 11.44
N ASP A 156 42.61 -22.89 11.41
CA ASP A 156 41.86 -22.20 12.47
C ASP A 156 40.43 -22.76 12.63
N HIS A 157 39.79 -23.12 11.52
CA HIS A 157 38.48 -23.77 11.55
C HIS A 157 38.56 -25.17 12.18
N HIS A 158 39.52 -25.99 11.74
CA HIS A 158 39.71 -27.33 12.29
C HIS A 158 40.04 -27.31 13.79
N HIS A 159 40.81 -26.33 14.25
CA HIS A 159 41.16 -26.20 15.65
C HIS A 159 39.96 -25.79 16.51
N THR A 160 39.22 -24.77 16.05
CA THR A 160 37.98 -24.33 16.71
C THR A 160 36.94 -25.46 16.73
N LYS A 161 36.84 -26.24 15.66
CA LYS A 161 35.96 -27.42 15.57
C LYS A 161 36.33 -28.47 16.62
N ARG A 162 37.60 -28.87 16.68
CA ARG A 162 38.07 -29.85 17.68
C ARG A 162 37.85 -29.38 19.12
N PHE A 163 38.06 -28.10 19.43
CA PHE A 163 37.76 -27.59 20.77
C PHE A 163 36.28 -27.60 21.11
N LYS A 164 35.42 -27.28 20.15
CA LYS A 164 33.97 -27.31 20.34
C LYS A 164 33.50 -28.74 20.60
N GLU A 165 33.97 -29.71 19.81
CA GLU A 165 33.68 -31.14 19.99
C GLU A 165 34.14 -31.66 21.36
N MET A 166 35.35 -31.28 21.82
CA MET A 166 35.83 -31.65 23.16
C MET A 166 34.92 -31.09 24.26
N ARG A 167 34.56 -29.80 24.17
CA ARG A 167 33.70 -29.15 25.15
C ARG A 167 32.27 -29.71 25.14
N GLU A 168 31.74 -30.03 23.97
CA GLU A 168 30.42 -30.66 23.81
C GLU A 168 30.42 -32.11 24.31
N GLY A 169 31.50 -32.85 24.11
CA GLY A 169 31.69 -34.20 24.67
C GLY A 169 31.73 -34.21 26.19
N GLU A 170 32.40 -33.26 26.82
CA GLU A 170 32.38 -33.12 28.29
C GLU A 170 31.01 -32.67 28.80
N ALA A 171 30.36 -31.74 28.11
CA ALA A 171 29.03 -31.25 28.48
C ALA A 171 27.95 -32.34 28.33
N SER A 172 28.01 -33.16 27.27
CA SER A 172 27.07 -34.26 27.04
C SER A 172 27.24 -35.35 28.09
N ARG A 173 28.48 -35.72 28.46
CA ARG A 173 28.76 -36.65 29.57
C ARG A 173 28.17 -36.13 30.89
N LYS A 174 28.34 -34.85 31.18
CA LYS A 174 27.79 -34.22 32.40
C LYS A 174 26.26 -34.12 32.39
N ARG A 175 25.64 -33.91 31.22
CA ARG A 175 24.17 -33.92 31.07
C ARG A 175 23.62 -35.33 31.22
N ALA A 176 24.20 -36.31 30.54
CA ALA A 176 23.81 -37.72 30.64
C ALA A 176 23.94 -38.26 32.08
N GLU A 177 24.97 -37.85 32.82
CA GLU A 177 25.11 -38.20 34.25
C GLU A 177 23.99 -37.61 35.11
N ARG A 178 23.58 -36.35 34.86
CA ARG A 178 22.45 -35.71 35.54
C ARG A 178 21.13 -36.38 35.19
N GLU A 179 20.89 -36.62 33.91
CA GLU A 179 19.68 -37.30 33.41
C GLU A 179 19.59 -38.73 33.95
N ALA A 180 20.70 -39.49 34.00
CA ALA A 180 20.72 -40.83 34.60
C ALA A 180 20.42 -40.80 36.11
N LYS A 181 20.92 -39.78 36.82
CA LYS A 181 20.63 -39.59 38.25
C LYS A 181 19.18 -39.21 38.49
N GLU A 182 18.61 -38.36 37.65
CA GLU A 182 17.19 -37.96 37.69
C GLU A 182 16.28 -39.11 37.30
N ALA A 183 16.58 -39.85 36.23
CA ALA A 183 15.86 -41.06 35.83
C ALA A 183 15.90 -42.14 36.93
N ARG A 184 17.03 -42.30 37.62
CA ARG A 184 17.13 -43.20 38.79
C ARG A 184 16.30 -42.72 39.98
N ARG A 185 16.13 -41.41 40.18
CA ARG A 185 15.24 -40.84 41.21
C ARG A 185 13.77 -41.07 40.82
N ALA A 186 13.41 -40.74 39.57
CA ALA A 186 12.07 -40.96 39.03
C ALA A 186 11.64 -42.43 39.11
N LEU A 187 12.48 -43.39 38.70
CA LEU A 187 12.20 -44.82 38.84
C LEU A 187 12.01 -45.25 40.31
N LYS A 188 12.75 -44.63 41.25
CA LYS A 188 12.61 -44.93 42.68
C LYS A 188 11.31 -44.35 43.24
N ASP A 189 10.94 -43.14 42.82
CA ASP A 189 9.71 -42.47 43.23
C ASP A 189 8.48 -43.18 42.64
N GLU A 190 8.53 -43.62 41.38
CA GLU A 190 7.49 -44.47 40.76
C GLU A 190 7.37 -45.82 41.48
N ARG A 191 8.50 -46.47 41.79
CA ARG A 191 8.48 -47.71 42.57
C ARG A 191 7.89 -47.50 43.97
N ALA A 192 8.16 -46.37 44.63
CA ALA A 192 7.56 -46.03 45.92
C ALA A 192 6.05 -45.74 45.80
N ALA A 193 5.62 -45.06 44.72
CA ALA A 193 4.21 -44.79 44.46
C ALA A 193 3.41 -46.06 44.11
N SER A 194 4.02 -47.04 43.44
CA SER A 194 3.39 -48.34 43.12
C SER A 194 3.20 -49.25 44.33
N LEU A 195 3.85 -48.96 45.48
CA LEU A 195 3.71 -49.72 46.74
C LEU A 195 2.59 -49.18 47.65
N GLN A 196 1.63 -48.40 47.12
CA GLN A 196 0.43 -48.02 47.88
C GLN A 196 -0.49 -49.25 48.10
N PRO A 197 -1.06 -49.45 49.31
CA PRO A 197 -1.87 -50.62 49.62
C PRO A 197 -3.24 -50.55 48.92
N LEU A 198 -3.58 -51.61 48.18
CA LEU A 198 -4.94 -51.85 47.67
C LEU A 198 -5.91 -52.05 48.84
N PRO A 199 -7.14 -51.48 48.81
CA PRO A 199 -8.18 -51.86 49.75
C PRO A 199 -8.65 -53.29 49.43
N LEU A 200 -8.67 -54.15 50.46
CA LEU A 200 -9.05 -55.56 50.38
C LEU A 200 -10.54 -55.76 49.99
N PRO A 201 -10.86 -56.62 49.01
CA PRO A 201 -12.19 -57.19 48.84
C PRO A 201 -12.30 -58.60 49.50
N PRO A 202 -13.47 -59.03 50.02
CA PRO A 202 -13.64 -60.37 50.58
C PRO A 202 -13.88 -61.45 49.51
N ALA A 203 -13.38 -62.65 49.82
CA ALA A 203 -13.20 -63.80 48.94
C ALA A 203 -14.43 -64.70 48.74
N ALA A 204 -14.50 -65.40 47.59
CA ALA A 204 -14.72 -66.86 47.46
C ALA A 204 -14.89 -67.30 45.98
N GLY A 205 -14.38 -68.50 45.64
CA GLY A 205 -14.94 -69.36 44.58
C GLY A 205 -13.97 -69.86 43.49
N THR A 206 -13.74 -71.17 43.47
CA THR A 206 -12.89 -72.01 42.62
C THR A 206 -13.39 -72.16 41.17
N ASP A 207 -12.49 -72.43 40.19
CA ASP A 207 -12.30 -73.77 39.58
C ASP A 207 -11.47 -73.78 38.27
N ALA A 208 -10.64 -74.84 38.18
CA ALA A 208 -10.00 -75.53 37.06
C ALA A 208 -9.92 -74.94 35.61
N ALA A 209 -8.71 -74.97 35.01
CA ALA A 209 -8.34 -75.89 33.90
C ALA A 209 -7.04 -75.51 33.12
N CYS A 210 -6.19 -76.53 32.91
CA CYS A 210 -5.31 -76.89 31.78
C CYS A 210 -4.35 -75.89 31.04
N ALA A 211 -3.12 -76.37 30.82
CA ALA A 211 -2.03 -75.84 29.96
C ALA A 211 -2.20 -76.28 28.46
N PRO A 212 -1.27 -76.08 27.47
CA PRO A 212 0.12 -75.55 27.53
C PRO A 212 0.66 -74.74 26.30
N CYS A 213 1.97 -74.44 26.33
CA CYS A 213 2.95 -74.35 25.21
C CYS A 213 3.38 -73.00 24.58
N CYS A 214 4.67 -72.68 24.81
CA CYS A 214 5.75 -72.32 23.88
C CYS A 214 5.54 -71.31 22.74
N ALA A 215 6.34 -70.23 22.73
CA ALA A 215 7.31 -69.92 21.65
C ALA A 215 8.12 -68.63 21.96
N GLN A 216 9.44 -68.69 21.70
CA GLN A 216 10.40 -67.59 21.75
C GLN A 216 10.46 -66.85 20.40
N PRO A 217 10.91 -65.58 20.35
CA PRO A 217 11.54 -65.01 19.16
C PRO A 217 13.05 -64.77 19.34
N SER A 218 13.81 -65.13 18.30
CA SER A 218 15.26 -64.98 18.12
C SER A 218 15.67 -63.57 17.67
N ALA A 219 16.83 -63.08 18.13
CA ALA A 219 17.55 -61.94 17.57
C ALA A 219 19.05 -62.29 17.35
N PRO A 220 19.69 -61.77 16.28
CA PRO A 220 21.05 -62.16 15.86
C PRO A 220 22.19 -61.30 16.46
N GLY A 221 23.38 -61.90 16.48
CA GLY A 221 24.62 -61.36 17.01
C GLY A 221 25.39 -60.42 16.07
N ALA A 222 26.30 -59.67 16.69
CA ALA A 222 27.23 -58.70 16.11
C ALA A 222 28.57 -59.33 15.67
N ALA A 223 29.27 -58.75 14.68
CA ALA A 223 30.73 -58.52 14.66
C ALA A 223 31.26 -57.92 13.32
N THR A 224 31.69 -56.65 13.37
CA THR A 224 32.93 -55.99 12.86
C THR A 224 33.58 -56.20 11.46
N PRO A 225 34.40 -55.22 10.96
CA PRO A 225 34.80 -54.96 9.54
C PRO A 225 36.29 -55.36 9.24
N PRO A 226 36.99 -55.06 8.09
CA PRO A 226 37.37 -53.69 7.63
C PRO A 226 37.68 -53.44 6.11
N ALA A 227 37.90 -52.15 5.78
CA ALA A 227 38.92 -51.58 4.87
C ALA A 227 38.67 -51.32 3.35
N THR A 228 38.99 -50.06 2.96
CA THR A 228 39.84 -49.64 1.81
C THR A 228 39.21 -48.76 0.70
N ALA A 229 39.81 -47.55 0.60
CA ALA A 229 40.10 -46.70 -0.57
C ALA A 229 39.01 -46.08 -1.48
N ALA A 230 39.14 -44.75 -1.68
CA ALA A 230 38.73 -43.98 -2.86
C ALA A 230 39.99 -43.79 -3.77
N PRO A 231 39.97 -43.29 -5.05
CA PRO A 231 39.36 -41.98 -5.41
C PRO A 231 38.94 -41.67 -6.90
N VAL A 232 38.31 -40.48 -7.08
CA VAL A 232 38.12 -39.53 -8.23
C VAL A 232 37.35 -39.88 -9.54
N PRO A 233 36.62 -38.88 -10.11
CA PRO A 233 36.75 -38.52 -11.55
C PRO A 233 36.86 -36.99 -11.86
N PRO A 234 37.23 -36.56 -13.10
CA PRO A 234 37.60 -35.16 -13.41
C PRO A 234 36.55 -34.27 -14.12
N ARG A 235 36.76 -32.95 -13.94
CA ARG A 235 36.54 -31.68 -14.73
C ARG A 235 36.10 -31.76 -16.22
N LEU A 236 35.56 -30.76 -16.94
CA LEU A 236 35.16 -29.32 -16.84
C LEU A 236 34.42 -28.96 -18.18
N ASP A 237 33.67 -27.84 -18.26
CA ASP A 237 33.89 -26.70 -19.22
C ASP A 237 32.65 -25.86 -19.58
N GLY A 238 32.78 -24.53 -19.46
CA GLY A 238 31.86 -23.50 -19.97
C GLY A 238 32.32 -22.05 -19.61
N PRO A 239 32.41 -21.10 -20.57
CA PRO A 239 33.17 -19.83 -20.43
C PRO A 239 32.40 -18.65 -19.79
N PRO A 240 33.08 -17.57 -19.33
CA PRO A 240 32.49 -16.50 -18.53
C PRO A 240 31.85 -15.36 -19.35
N LEU A 241 30.67 -14.89 -18.92
CA LEU A 241 30.06 -13.63 -19.36
C LEU A 241 30.43 -12.48 -18.40
N LYS A 242 30.80 -11.34 -19.00
CA LYS A 242 31.35 -10.15 -18.36
C LYS A 242 30.21 -9.27 -17.86
N PHE A 243 30.23 -8.85 -16.59
CA PHE A 243 29.28 -7.87 -16.05
C PHE A 243 30.04 -6.60 -15.63
N SER A 244 29.70 -5.47 -16.27
CA SER A 244 30.12 -4.13 -15.83
C SER A 244 29.06 -3.54 -14.90
N VAL A 245 29.42 -3.29 -13.64
CA VAL A 245 28.63 -2.54 -12.67
C VAL A 245 28.91 -1.05 -12.83
N SER A 246 27.87 -0.23 -12.98
CA SER A 246 27.94 1.22 -12.81
C SER A 246 27.02 1.62 -11.65
N MET A 247 27.61 2.15 -10.58
CA MET A 247 26.89 2.73 -9.45
C MET A 247 26.41 4.15 -9.78
N GLY A 248 25.13 4.43 -9.55
CA GLY A 248 24.55 5.77 -9.61
C GLY A 248 23.56 5.95 -8.47
N GLY A 249 23.97 6.66 -7.42
CA GLY A 249 23.13 6.97 -6.26
C GLY A 249 22.12 8.09 -6.55
N LYS A 250 20.97 8.03 -5.88
CA LYS A 250 20.02 9.15 -5.78
C LYS A 250 19.36 9.16 -4.40
N LYS A 251 19.40 10.34 -3.78
CA LYS A 251 18.76 10.70 -2.52
C LYS A 251 17.35 11.24 -2.80
N SER A 252 16.38 10.86 -1.97
CA SER A 252 15.07 11.53 -1.79
C SER A 252 14.61 11.14 -0.38
N GLY A 253 14.28 12.04 0.55
CA GLY A 253 13.45 13.23 0.42
C GLY A 253 12.12 12.91 1.12
N ALA A 254 11.98 13.31 2.40
CA ALA A 254 10.84 12.97 3.25
C ALA A 254 9.59 13.82 2.93
N PRO A 255 8.36 13.27 3.01
CA PRO A 255 7.14 14.07 2.90
C PRO A 255 6.57 14.49 4.26
N SER A 256 6.31 15.78 4.42
CA SER A 256 5.47 16.35 5.48
C SER A 256 3.99 16.23 5.09
N LYS A 257 3.13 15.82 6.03
CA LYS A 257 1.67 15.71 5.84
C LYS A 257 0.97 16.80 6.66
N SER A 258 0.28 17.70 5.97
CA SER A 258 -0.70 18.64 6.51
C SER A 258 -2.03 17.92 6.81
N ARG A 259 -2.71 18.34 7.88
CA ARG A 259 -4.03 17.82 8.31
C ARG A 259 -5.16 18.42 7.47
N PRO A 260 -6.25 17.68 7.21
CA PRO A 260 -7.45 18.22 6.57
C PRO A 260 -8.36 18.93 7.59
N VAL A 261 -8.95 20.05 7.18
CA VAL A 261 -10.03 20.76 7.89
C VAL A 261 -11.36 20.23 7.36
N ALA A 262 -12.22 19.77 8.27
CA ALA A 262 -13.58 19.33 7.95
C ALA A 262 -14.54 20.53 7.98
N CYS A 263 -15.28 20.75 6.89
CA CYS A 263 -16.41 21.68 6.85
C CYS A 263 -17.71 20.86 6.88
N ALA A 264 -18.47 21.00 7.96
CA ALA A 264 -19.80 20.43 8.11
C ALA A 264 -20.84 21.35 7.43
N PHE A 265 -21.59 20.82 6.47
CA PHE A 265 -22.79 21.47 5.92
C PHE A 265 -24.02 20.91 6.63
N GLY A 266 -24.77 21.77 7.32
CA GLY A 266 -26.10 21.46 7.83
C GLY A 266 -27.18 21.74 6.77
N PRO A 267 -28.34 21.04 6.81
CA PRO A 267 -29.42 21.22 5.83
C PRO A 267 -30.24 22.51 6.09
N PRO A 268 -30.91 23.08 5.06
CA PRO A 268 -31.66 24.32 5.16
C PRO A 268 -33.06 24.12 5.80
N PRO A 269 -33.62 25.15 6.47
CA PRO A 269 -34.95 25.07 7.08
C PRO A 269 -36.10 25.26 6.08
N SER A 270 -37.24 24.67 6.44
CA SER A 270 -38.53 24.60 5.75
C SER A 270 -39.26 25.93 5.59
#